data_AF-A5J0D1-F1
#
_entry.id   AF-A5J0D1-F1
#
_cell.length_a   1.000
_cell.length_b   1.000
_cell.length_c   1.000
_cell.angle_alpha   90.00
_cell.angle_beta   90.00
_cell.angle_gamma   90.00
#
_symmetry.space_group_name_H-M   'P 1'
#
loop_
_entity.id
_entity.type
_entity.pdbx_description
1 polymer ?
#
loop_
_entity_poly.entity_id
_entity_poly.type
_entity_poly.pdbx_seq_one_letter_code
_entity_poly.pdbx_strand_id
1 'polypeptide(L)'
;DPSVDVLGLPDGVKLVFLDIGLGMVIFTCILGQLTTQVNASYHMIDFINNYFALFTLYVTMIVEFSGIMHSSYLIQNILSAVSGKPIVSNEPPKTGFTFAFFWGRVVMSLAILGFCLAVVFEALFTGRTMMTVKYPSIPNGVNVFLFFFFMCIVGMLEGMQIAFFAVAKLPANERGTSLFGKKTCELLFKGNGENLPGFMIGRQLTVVFSFFLVASITGLNITPGEGNNIFGISDGAQAFLNYGFHGAVITTILATITWQLAASAFPIAFLNNPVTYILLAIALFLEFTGLCSGAWV
;
A
#
# COMPACT_ATOMS: atom_id res chain seq x y z
N ASP A 1 15.94 -19.30 13.97
CA ASP A 1 16.30 -20.72 13.89
C ASP A 1 15.14 -21.52 14.45
N PRO A 2 14.37 -22.22 13.61
CA PRO A 2 13.20 -23.01 14.02
C PRO A 2 13.55 -24.20 14.93
N SER A 3 14.83 -24.54 15.07
CA SER A 3 15.32 -25.60 15.97
C SER A 3 15.42 -25.18 17.43
N VAL A 4 15.33 -23.88 17.74
CA VAL A 4 15.36 -23.38 19.11
C VAL A 4 13.96 -23.52 19.72
N ASP A 5 13.90 -24.05 20.95
CA ASP A 5 12.64 -24.23 21.65
C ASP A 5 12.05 -22.87 22.05
N VAL A 6 11.08 -22.40 21.26
CA VAL A 6 10.31 -21.19 21.54
C VAL A 6 8.95 -21.64 22.06
N LEU A 7 8.75 -21.44 23.37
CA LEU A 7 7.48 -21.68 24.08
C LEU A 7 6.95 -23.12 24.03
N GLY A 8 7.76 -24.14 23.70
CA GLY A 8 7.32 -25.53 23.65
C GLY A 8 6.33 -25.83 22.51
N LEU A 9 6.26 -24.97 21.49
CA LEU A 9 5.29 -25.10 20.41
C LEU A 9 5.69 -26.20 19.41
N PRO A 10 4.72 -26.92 18.81
CA PRO A 10 4.98 -27.89 17.75
C PRO A 10 5.71 -27.26 16.55
N ASP A 11 6.58 -28.02 15.90
CA ASP A 11 7.41 -27.52 14.79
C ASP A 11 6.60 -26.94 13.63
N GLY A 12 5.42 -27.51 13.34
CA GLY A 12 4.50 -26.97 12.33
C GLY A 12 3.95 -25.58 12.69
N VAL A 13 3.69 -25.31 13.97
CA VAL A 13 3.23 -23.99 14.44
C VAL A 13 4.37 -22.98 14.40
N LYS A 14 5.59 -23.39 14.79
CA LYS A 14 6.78 -22.54 14.69
C LYS A 14 7.09 -22.18 13.24
N LEU A 15 7.01 -23.13 12.32
CA LEU A 15 7.22 -22.89 10.89
C LEU A 15 6.19 -21.91 10.32
N VAL A 16 4.90 -22.10 10.61
CA VAL A 16 3.84 -21.24 10.07
C VAL A 16 3.84 -19.84 10.72
N PHE A 17 3.94 -19.75 12.04
CA PHE A 17 3.79 -18.46 12.74
C PHE A 17 5.09 -17.66 12.81
N LEU A 18 6.24 -18.32 13.02
CA LEU A 18 7.52 -17.65 13.26
C LEU A 18 8.38 -17.59 12.00
N ASP A 19 8.44 -18.66 11.22
CA ASP A 19 9.38 -18.77 10.08
C ASP A 19 8.78 -18.17 8.79
N ILE A 20 7.52 -18.48 8.49
CA ILE A 20 6.77 -17.83 7.39
C ILE A 20 6.38 -16.39 7.75
N GLY A 21 6.39 -16.04 9.04
CA GLY A 21 6.05 -14.69 9.52
C GLY A 21 4.55 -14.39 9.54
N LEU A 22 3.68 -15.41 9.38
CA LEU A 22 2.23 -15.25 9.42
C LEU A 22 1.74 -14.68 10.76
N GLY A 23 2.42 -15.00 11.87
CA GLY A 23 2.12 -14.42 13.17
C GLY A 23 2.33 -12.91 13.21
N MET A 24 3.43 -12.42 12.64
CA MET A 24 3.71 -10.98 12.54
C MET A 24 2.75 -10.27 11.59
N VAL A 25 2.35 -10.92 10.50
CA VAL A 25 1.33 -10.40 9.57
C VAL A 25 -0.01 -10.25 10.28
N ILE A 26 -0.49 -11.29 10.97
CA ILE A 26 -1.76 -11.24 11.71
C ILE A 26 -1.70 -10.21 12.84
N PHE A 27 -0.60 -10.18 13.61
CA PHE A 27 -0.42 -9.19 14.68
C PHE A 27 -0.48 -7.75 14.14
N THR A 28 0.27 -7.47 13.07
CA THR A 28 0.30 -6.14 12.44
C THR A 28 -1.05 -5.78 11.83
N CYS A 29 -1.74 -6.76 11.24
CA CYS A 29 -3.05 -6.58 10.65
C CYS A 29 -4.09 -6.26 11.73
N ILE A 30 -4.27 -7.12 12.74
CA ILE A 30 -5.31 -6.98 13.77
C ILE A 30 -5.03 -5.76 14.65
N LEU A 31 -3.91 -5.77 15.38
CA LEU A 31 -3.63 -4.76 16.41
C LEU A 31 -3.08 -3.48 15.82
N GLY A 32 -2.31 -3.56 14.74
CA GLY A 32 -1.66 -2.39 14.15
C GLY A 32 -2.58 -1.55 13.27
N GLN A 33 -3.60 -2.15 12.65
CA GLN A 33 -4.35 -1.48 11.57
C GLN A 33 -5.86 -1.69 11.70
N LEU A 34 -6.32 -2.94 11.76
CA LEU A 34 -7.74 -3.27 11.68
C LEU A 34 -8.56 -2.72 12.85
N THR A 35 -8.11 -2.84 14.10
CA THR A 35 -8.87 -2.30 15.25
C THR A 35 -9.13 -0.80 15.09
N THR A 36 -8.14 -0.04 14.62
CA THR A 36 -8.33 1.40 14.36
C THR A 36 -9.25 1.66 13.18
N GLN A 37 -9.18 0.84 12.13
CA GLN A 37 -10.00 0.95 10.94
C GLN A 37 -11.47 0.61 11.20
N VAL A 38 -11.75 -0.42 12.01
CA VAL A 38 -13.10 -0.79 12.46
C VAL A 38 -13.68 0.35 13.27
N ASN A 39 -12.98 0.82 14.30
CA ASN A 39 -13.44 1.93 15.14
C ASN A 39 -13.72 3.19 14.32
N ALA A 40 -12.83 3.52 13.39
CA ALA A 40 -13.03 4.64 12.48
C ALA A 40 -14.23 4.45 11.55
N SER A 41 -14.57 3.22 11.15
CA SER A 41 -15.70 2.96 10.24
C SER A 41 -17.07 3.10 10.91
N TYR A 42 -17.20 2.74 12.20
CA TYR A 42 -18.46 2.84 12.95
C TYR A 42 -18.64 4.19 13.64
N HIS A 43 -17.56 4.74 14.21
CA HIS A 43 -17.58 5.94 15.05
C HIS A 43 -16.62 7.01 14.51
N MET A 44 -16.80 7.42 13.25
CA MET A 44 -15.90 8.35 12.54
C MET A 44 -15.60 9.64 13.33
N ILE A 45 -16.64 10.31 13.86
CA ILE A 45 -16.48 11.60 14.55
C ILE A 45 -15.77 11.40 15.89
N ASP A 46 -16.15 10.38 16.65
CA ASP A 46 -15.52 10.10 17.96
C ASP A 46 -14.06 9.66 17.79
N PHE A 47 -13.75 8.90 16.72
CA PHE A 47 -12.40 8.47 16.40
C PHE A 47 -11.46 9.65 16.08
N ILE A 48 -11.94 10.70 15.43
CA ILE A 48 -11.13 11.89 15.12
C ILE A 48 -11.12 12.93 16.25
N ASN A 49 -12.07 12.86 17.19
CA ASN A 49 -12.23 13.84 18.25
C ASN A 49 -11.28 13.59 19.44
N ASN A 50 -9.98 13.59 19.18
CA ASN A 50 -8.95 13.49 20.21
C ASN A 50 -7.64 14.18 19.79
N TYR A 51 -6.81 14.55 20.78
CA TYR A 51 -5.55 15.24 20.54
C TYR A 51 -4.55 14.42 19.72
N PHE A 52 -4.60 13.09 19.80
CA PHE A 52 -3.69 12.23 19.06
C PHE A 52 -4.03 12.20 17.55
N ALA A 53 -5.31 12.20 17.19
CA ALA A 53 -5.77 12.33 15.81
C ALA A 53 -5.39 13.70 15.23
N LEU A 54 -5.54 14.78 16.02
CA LEU A 54 -5.10 16.12 15.60
C LEU A 54 -3.57 16.21 15.42
N PHE A 55 -2.80 15.62 16.33
CA PHE A 55 -1.34 15.51 16.19
C PHE A 55 -0.96 14.77 14.91
N THR A 56 -1.61 13.63 14.63
CA THR A 56 -1.36 12.84 13.43
C THR A 56 -1.67 13.65 12.17
N LEU A 57 -2.76 14.43 12.16
CA LEU A 57 -3.09 15.33 11.07
C LEU A 57 -2.02 16.41 10.83
N TYR A 58 -1.47 17.01 11.89
CA TYR A 58 -0.39 17.99 11.73
C TYR A 58 0.88 17.37 11.18
N VAL A 59 1.25 16.17 11.63
CA VAL A 59 2.40 15.43 11.08
C VAL A 59 2.20 15.15 9.59
N THR A 60 1.01 14.69 9.17
CA THR A 60 0.74 14.45 7.75
C THR A 60 0.76 15.75 6.94
N MET A 61 0.25 16.86 7.47
CA MET A 61 0.37 18.17 6.83
C MET A 61 1.82 18.65 6.69
N ILE A 62 2.69 18.37 7.66
CA ILE A 62 4.13 18.69 7.57
C ILE A 62 4.79 17.84 6.48
N VAL A 63 4.48 16.55 6.41
CA VAL A 63 4.99 15.66 5.36
C VAL A 63 4.49 16.12 3.98
N GLU A 64 3.23 16.49 3.86
CA GLU A 64 2.68 17.06 2.62
C GLU A 64 3.38 18.37 2.25
N PHE A 65 3.62 19.25 3.21
CA PHE A 65 4.36 20.48 3.00
C PHE A 65 5.81 20.22 2.54
N SER A 66 6.48 19.21 3.10
CA SER A 66 7.84 18.82 2.72
C SER A 66 7.95 18.43 1.24
N GLY A 67 6.88 17.90 0.66
CA GLY A 67 6.81 17.53 -0.75
C GLY A 67 7.48 16.22 -1.12
N ILE A 68 7.95 15.42 -0.15
CA ILE A 68 8.65 14.15 -0.43
C ILE A 68 7.77 13.20 -1.27
N MET A 69 6.44 13.28 -1.14
CA MET A 69 5.45 12.43 -1.85
C MET A 69 4.86 13.07 -3.11
N HIS A 70 5.29 14.27 -3.52
CA HIS A 70 4.67 15.05 -4.59
C HIS A 70 4.74 14.42 -6.00
N SER A 71 5.61 13.44 -6.23
CA SER A 71 5.65 12.69 -7.48
C SER A 71 4.31 12.00 -7.78
N SER A 72 3.54 11.65 -6.75
CA SER A 72 2.20 11.06 -6.89
C SER A 72 1.22 12.02 -7.59
N TYR A 73 1.28 13.32 -7.31
CA TYR A 73 0.48 14.34 -8.01
C TYR A 73 0.88 14.49 -9.47
N LEU A 74 2.17 14.35 -9.79
CA LEU A 74 2.59 14.36 -11.20
C LEU A 74 2.01 13.14 -11.92
N ILE A 75 2.08 11.96 -11.32
CA ILE A 75 1.50 10.75 -11.90
C ILE A 75 -0.01 10.92 -12.06
N GLN A 76 -0.70 11.50 -11.08
CA GLN A 76 -2.13 11.81 -11.18
C GLN A 76 -2.44 12.76 -12.36
N ASN A 77 -1.66 13.82 -12.54
CA ASN A 77 -1.81 14.75 -13.67
C ASN A 77 -1.60 14.05 -15.02
N ILE A 78 -0.60 13.18 -15.11
CA ILE A 78 -0.35 12.36 -16.32
C ILE A 78 -1.54 11.43 -16.58
N LEU A 79 -2.04 10.73 -15.57
CA LEU A 79 -3.20 9.84 -15.69
C LEU A 79 -4.46 10.59 -16.12
N SER A 80 -4.68 11.80 -15.61
CA SER A 80 -5.78 12.67 -16.02
C SER A 80 -5.65 13.12 -17.46
N ALA A 81 -4.45 13.53 -17.88
CA ALA A 81 -4.18 13.93 -19.26
C ALA A 81 -4.39 12.77 -20.24
N VAL A 82 -3.92 11.57 -19.91
CA VAL A 82 -4.10 10.35 -20.73
C VAL A 82 -5.56 9.92 -20.78
N SER A 83 -6.29 10.05 -19.66
CA SER A 83 -7.70 9.65 -19.57
C SER A 83 -8.67 10.67 -20.19
N GLY A 84 -8.18 11.85 -20.59
CA GLY A 84 -8.99 12.93 -21.17
C GLY A 84 -10.06 13.51 -20.24
N LYS A 85 -9.97 13.23 -18.92
CA LYS A 85 -10.93 13.68 -17.91
C LYS A 85 -10.21 14.59 -16.92
N PRO A 86 -10.58 15.88 -16.82
CA PRO A 86 -9.91 16.81 -15.93
C PRO A 86 -10.17 16.43 -14.46
N ILE A 87 -9.15 16.55 -13.62
CA ILE A 87 -9.30 16.42 -12.16
C ILE A 87 -10.09 17.63 -11.67
N VAL A 88 -11.27 17.40 -11.10
CA VAL A 88 -12.04 18.44 -10.43
C VAL A 88 -11.33 18.78 -9.12
N SER A 89 -10.50 19.82 -9.15
CA SER A 89 -9.88 20.38 -7.95
C SER A 89 -10.69 21.55 -7.44
N ASN A 90 -10.93 21.59 -6.13
CA ASN A 90 -11.52 22.74 -5.45
C ASN A 90 -10.50 23.83 -5.10
N GLU A 91 -9.21 23.63 -5.43
CA GLU A 91 -8.15 24.62 -5.17
C GLU A 91 -8.06 25.67 -6.28
N PRO A 92 -7.82 26.95 -5.94
CA PRO A 92 -7.57 27.99 -6.93
C PRO A 92 -6.31 27.65 -7.76
N PRO A 93 -6.27 28.04 -9.04
CA PRO A 93 -5.13 27.76 -9.91
C PRO A 93 -3.83 28.33 -9.32
N LYS A 94 -2.82 27.46 -9.18
CA LYS A 94 -1.52 27.79 -8.61
C LYS A 94 -0.82 28.85 -9.49
N THR A 95 -0.59 30.05 -8.99
CA THR A 95 0.04 31.16 -9.71
C THR A 95 1.36 31.60 -9.06
N GLY A 96 2.30 32.10 -9.87
CA GLY A 96 3.54 32.73 -9.40
C GLY A 96 4.44 31.80 -8.57
N PHE A 97 4.86 32.29 -7.39
CA PHE A 97 5.77 31.57 -6.49
C PHE A 97 5.20 30.22 -6.01
N THR A 98 3.88 30.12 -5.82
CA THR A 98 3.21 28.87 -5.41
C THR A 98 3.33 27.79 -6.50
N PHE A 99 3.31 28.18 -7.77
CA PHE A 99 3.51 27.25 -8.89
C PHE A 99 4.96 26.75 -8.94
N ALA A 100 5.93 27.65 -8.83
CA ALA A 100 7.36 27.28 -8.81
C ALA A 100 7.69 26.40 -7.60
N PHE A 101 7.17 26.72 -6.42
CA PHE A 101 7.35 25.94 -5.20
C PHE A 101 6.71 24.54 -5.31
N PHE A 102 5.54 24.42 -5.95
CA PHE A 102 4.91 23.13 -6.21
C PHE A 102 5.79 22.25 -7.13
N TRP A 103 6.23 22.78 -8.26
CA TRP A 103 7.05 22.03 -9.21
C TRP A 103 8.46 21.71 -8.69
N GLY A 104 9.07 22.60 -7.90
CA GLY A 104 10.33 22.32 -7.22
C GLY A 104 10.23 21.10 -6.29
N ARG A 105 9.14 21.01 -5.52
CA ARG A 105 8.84 19.83 -4.68
C ARG A 105 8.56 18.57 -5.51
N VAL A 106 7.87 18.70 -6.64
CA VAL A 106 7.66 17.57 -7.58
C VAL A 106 8.99 17.04 -8.11
N VAL A 107 9.89 17.92 -8.55
CA VAL A 107 11.22 17.51 -9.06
C VAL A 107 12.06 16.86 -7.96
N MET A 108 12.06 17.42 -6.75
CA MET A 108 12.73 16.81 -5.60
C MET A 108 12.18 15.40 -5.31
N SER A 109 10.86 15.25 -5.25
CA SER A 109 10.19 13.97 -5.02
C SER A 109 10.53 12.93 -6.09
N LEU A 110 10.55 13.33 -7.37
CA LEU A 110 10.96 12.47 -8.48
C LEU A 110 12.43 12.04 -8.38
N ALA A 111 13.32 12.94 -7.96
CA ALA A 111 14.73 12.62 -7.76
C ALA A 111 14.90 11.59 -6.63
N ILE A 112 14.19 11.77 -5.50
CA ILE A 112 14.19 10.81 -4.39
C ILE A 112 13.64 9.47 -4.86
N LEU A 113 12.48 9.46 -5.52
CA LEU A 113 11.85 8.23 -6.03
C LEU A 113 12.76 7.51 -7.03
N GLY A 114 13.36 8.25 -7.96
CA GLY A 114 14.29 7.72 -8.96
C GLY A 114 15.54 7.09 -8.32
N PHE A 115 16.11 7.75 -7.31
CA PHE A 115 17.22 7.20 -6.54
C PHE A 115 16.82 5.92 -5.79
N CYS A 116 15.68 5.93 -5.09
CA CYS A 116 15.18 4.75 -4.38
C CYS A 116 14.97 3.58 -5.34
N LEU A 117 14.34 3.81 -6.51
CA LEU A 117 14.14 2.78 -7.52
C LEU A 117 15.46 2.24 -8.07
N ALA A 118 16.44 3.11 -8.32
CA ALA A 118 17.76 2.69 -8.78
C ALA A 118 18.45 1.75 -7.76
N VAL A 119 18.39 2.08 -6.47
CA VAL A 119 18.91 1.23 -5.38
C VAL A 119 18.19 -0.11 -5.32
N VAL A 120 16.85 -0.13 -5.38
CA VAL A 120 16.09 -1.40 -5.36
C VAL A 120 16.38 -2.24 -6.58
N PHE A 121 16.40 -1.66 -7.79
CA PHE A 121 16.63 -2.42 -9.00
C PHE A 121 18.06 -2.96 -9.07
N GLU A 122 19.07 -2.19 -8.66
CA GLU A 122 20.44 -2.70 -8.53
C GLU A 122 20.49 -3.92 -7.61
N ALA A 123 19.90 -3.82 -6.42
CA ALA A 123 19.91 -4.91 -5.44
C ALA A 123 19.12 -6.14 -5.94
N LEU A 124 18.00 -5.90 -6.61
CA LEU A 124 17.11 -6.93 -7.14
C LEU A 124 17.76 -7.70 -8.30
N PHE A 125 18.44 -7.01 -9.23
CA PHE A 125 19.11 -7.65 -10.36
C PHE A 125 20.40 -8.36 -9.93
N THR A 126 21.13 -7.81 -8.96
CA THR A 126 22.34 -8.45 -8.39
C THR A 126 22.03 -9.55 -7.38
N GLY A 127 20.77 -9.72 -6.98
CA GLY A 127 20.34 -10.73 -6.02
C GLY A 127 20.71 -10.41 -4.56
N ARG A 128 21.04 -9.15 -4.24
CA ARG A 128 21.46 -8.68 -2.91
C ARG A 128 20.29 -8.23 -2.02
N THR A 129 19.14 -8.85 -2.20
CA THR A 129 17.92 -8.53 -1.42
C THR A 129 17.72 -9.52 -0.28
N MET A 130 16.95 -9.13 0.73
CA MET A 130 16.55 -10.02 1.82
C MET A 130 15.71 -11.22 1.32
N MET A 131 15.08 -11.10 0.14
CA MET A 131 14.34 -12.18 -0.50
C MET A 131 15.25 -13.38 -0.85
N THR A 132 16.48 -13.12 -1.30
CA THR A 132 17.45 -14.17 -1.64
C THR A 132 17.87 -14.98 -0.39
N VAL A 133 17.89 -14.33 0.78
CA VAL A 133 18.22 -14.99 2.05
C VAL A 133 17.05 -15.81 2.56
N LYS A 134 15.83 -15.25 2.50
CA LYS A 134 14.62 -15.92 2.99
C LYS A 134 14.17 -17.06 2.07
N TYR A 135 14.30 -16.90 0.76
CA TYR A 135 13.83 -17.83 -0.25
C TYR A 135 14.90 -18.05 -1.33
N PRO A 136 15.97 -18.80 -1.02
CA PRO A 136 17.11 -18.99 -1.92
C PRO A 136 16.74 -19.71 -3.23
N SER A 137 15.62 -20.42 -3.26
CA SER A 137 15.15 -21.17 -4.43
C SER A 137 14.50 -20.31 -5.51
N ILE A 138 14.27 -19.01 -5.27
CA ILE A 138 13.55 -18.15 -6.21
C ILE A 138 14.54 -17.38 -7.10
N PRO A 139 14.46 -17.53 -8.44
CA PRO A 139 15.32 -16.80 -9.36
C PRO A 139 15.12 -15.29 -9.29
N ASN A 140 16.19 -14.51 -9.53
CA ASN A 140 16.13 -13.04 -9.51
C ASN A 140 15.05 -12.47 -10.45
N GLY A 141 14.85 -13.07 -11.63
CA GLY A 141 13.80 -12.64 -12.57
C GLY A 141 12.38 -12.82 -12.00
N VAL A 142 12.16 -13.85 -11.19
CA VAL A 142 10.87 -14.05 -10.51
C VAL A 142 10.68 -13.00 -9.41
N ASN A 143 11.73 -12.63 -8.68
CA ASN A 143 11.65 -11.55 -7.69
C ASN A 143 11.25 -10.21 -8.31
N VAL A 144 11.72 -9.91 -9.52
CA VAL A 144 11.31 -8.71 -10.28
C VAL A 144 9.82 -8.77 -10.62
N PHE A 145 9.35 -9.91 -11.13
CA PHE A 145 7.94 -10.09 -11.41
C PHE A 145 7.08 -9.96 -10.14
N LEU A 146 7.48 -10.62 -9.05
CA LEU A 146 6.78 -10.56 -7.76
C LEU A 146 6.72 -9.14 -7.19
N PHE A 147 7.79 -8.35 -7.35
CA PHE A 147 7.80 -6.94 -6.96
C PHE A 147 6.66 -6.18 -7.63
N PHE A 148 6.58 -6.20 -8.96
CA PHE A 148 5.51 -5.49 -9.68
C PHE A 148 4.13 -6.09 -9.40
N PHE A 149 4.04 -7.41 -9.31
CA PHE A 149 2.79 -8.11 -9.01
C PHE A 149 2.20 -7.66 -7.67
N PHE A 150 2.97 -7.73 -6.58
CA PHE A 150 2.49 -7.32 -5.27
C PHE A 150 2.24 -5.81 -5.18
N MET A 151 3.06 -4.98 -5.82
CA MET A 151 2.81 -3.53 -5.93
C MET A 151 1.47 -3.23 -6.60
N CYS A 152 1.11 -3.96 -7.66
CA CYS A 152 -0.17 -3.81 -8.34
C CYS A 152 -1.34 -4.30 -7.48
N ILE A 153 -1.19 -5.42 -6.77
CA ILE A 153 -2.24 -5.95 -5.88
C ILE A 153 -2.50 -4.97 -4.74
N VAL A 154 -1.45 -4.47 -4.07
CA VAL A 154 -1.57 -3.45 -3.02
C VAL A 154 -2.26 -2.21 -3.55
N GLY A 155 -1.82 -1.68 -4.69
CA GLY A 155 -2.41 -0.47 -5.27
C GLY A 155 -3.85 -0.62 -5.68
N MET A 156 -4.23 -1.78 -6.23
CA MET A 156 -5.63 -2.08 -6.49
C MET A 156 -6.44 -2.12 -5.20
N LEU A 157 -5.99 -2.82 -4.14
CA LEU A 157 -6.73 -2.95 -2.88
C LEU A 157 -6.85 -1.61 -2.10
N GLU A 158 -5.81 -0.78 -2.14
CA GLU A 158 -5.81 0.57 -1.55
C GLU A 158 -6.70 1.54 -2.34
N GLY A 159 -6.58 1.54 -3.68
CA GLY A 159 -7.43 2.34 -4.56
C GLY A 159 -8.90 1.93 -4.46
N MET A 160 -9.19 0.63 -4.41
CA MET A 160 -10.56 0.10 -4.30
C MET A 160 -11.29 0.58 -3.06
N GLN A 161 -10.60 0.70 -1.90
CA GLN A 161 -11.21 1.21 -0.68
C GLN A 161 -11.78 2.63 -0.90
N ILE A 162 -10.98 3.51 -1.50
CA ILE A 162 -11.40 4.89 -1.79
C ILE A 162 -12.48 4.92 -2.86
N ALA A 163 -12.34 4.12 -3.92
CA ALA A 163 -13.34 4.04 -4.98
C ALA A 163 -14.69 3.57 -4.44
N PHE A 164 -14.71 2.57 -3.56
CA PHE A 164 -15.93 2.06 -2.93
C PHE A 164 -16.59 3.09 -2.00
N PHE A 165 -15.80 3.84 -1.22
CA PHE A 165 -16.34 4.95 -0.43
C PHE A 165 -16.91 6.09 -1.29
N ALA A 166 -16.26 6.41 -2.40
CA ALA A 166 -16.76 7.41 -3.34
C ALA A 166 -18.08 6.96 -3.97
N VAL A 167 -18.19 5.69 -4.38
CA VAL A 167 -19.41 5.11 -4.97
C VAL A 167 -20.54 4.94 -3.94
N ALA A 168 -20.23 4.70 -2.67
CA ALA A 168 -21.23 4.66 -1.60
C ALA A 168 -21.99 5.98 -1.44
N LYS A 169 -21.37 7.11 -1.81
CA LYS A 169 -22.00 8.44 -1.80
C LYS A 169 -22.84 8.73 -3.06
N LEU A 170 -22.71 7.92 -4.11
CA LEU A 170 -23.47 8.09 -5.35
C LEU A 170 -24.84 7.41 -5.26
N PRO A 171 -25.89 8.01 -5.86
CA PRO A 171 -27.20 7.39 -5.97
C PRO A 171 -27.14 6.14 -6.87
N ALA A 172 -28.01 5.16 -6.62
CA ALA A 172 -27.92 3.81 -7.21
C ALA A 172 -27.94 3.80 -8.75
N ASN A 173 -28.61 4.77 -9.38
CA ASN A 173 -28.69 4.96 -10.82
C ASN A 173 -27.37 5.42 -11.47
N GLU A 174 -26.44 5.99 -10.68
CA GLU A 174 -25.16 6.53 -11.17
C GLU A 174 -23.97 5.59 -10.91
N ARG A 175 -24.20 4.42 -10.29
CA ARG A 175 -23.16 3.47 -9.86
C ARG A 175 -22.54 2.63 -10.99
N GLY A 176 -22.46 3.20 -12.19
CA GLY A 176 -21.87 2.56 -13.37
C GLY A 176 -22.86 1.73 -14.18
N THR A 177 -22.73 1.82 -15.51
CA THR A 177 -23.60 1.11 -16.47
C THR A 177 -22.99 -0.20 -16.98
N SER A 178 -21.70 -0.43 -16.72
CA SER A 178 -20.95 -1.60 -17.22
C SER A 178 -21.31 -2.89 -16.47
N LEU A 179 -21.08 -4.04 -17.12
CA LEU A 179 -21.40 -5.36 -16.55
C LEU A 179 -20.63 -5.64 -15.25
N PHE A 180 -19.32 -5.38 -15.21
CA PHE A 180 -18.51 -5.57 -14.01
C PHE A 180 -18.77 -4.50 -12.96
N GLY A 181 -19.07 -3.26 -13.36
CA GLY A 181 -19.48 -2.20 -12.43
C GLY A 181 -20.76 -2.58 -11.67
N LYS A 182 -21.78 -3.04 -12.39
CA LYS A 182 -23.04 -3.52 -11.78
C LYS A 182 -22.82 -4.72 -10.87
N LYS A 183 -22.08 -5.74 -11.31
CA LYS A 183 -21.78 -6.93 -10.47
C LYS A 183 -21.01 -6.56 -9.20
N THR A 184 -20.04 -5.65 -9.31
CA THR A 184 -19.25 -5.18 -8.17
C THR A 184 -20.14 -4.39 -7.21
N CYS A 185 -20.97 -3.48 -7.70
CA CYS A 185 -21.91 -2.73 -6.85
C CYS A 185 -22.96 -3.64 -6.20
N GLU A 186 -23.52 -4.59 -6.95
CA GLU A 186 -24.49 -5.54 -6.42
C GLU A 186 -23.89 -6.37 -5.29
N LEU A 187 -22.66 -6.88 -5.47
CA LEU A 187 -21.96 -7.60 -4.42
C LEU A 187 -21.60 -6.70 -3.24
N LEU A 188 -21.11 -5.48 -3.47
CA LEU A 188 -20.69 -4.54 -2.43
C LEU A 188 -21.85 -4.06 -1.55
N PHE A 189 -23.03 -3.85 -2.12
CA PHE A 189 -24.23 -3.38 -1.40
C PHE A 189 -25.22 -4.50 -1.05
N LYS A 190 -24.86 -5.76 -1.29
CA LYS A 190 -25.66 -6.91 -0.86
C LYS A 190 -25.80 -6.93 0.66
N GLY A 191 -26.94 -7.39 1.17
CA GLY A 191 -27.17 -7.52 2.61
C GLY A 191 -27.17 -6.15 3.32
N ASN A 192 -27.88 -5.17 2.77
CA ASN A 192 -27.96 -3.81 3.34
C ASN A 192 -26.60 -3.07 3.44
N GLY A 193 -25.60 -3.48 2.67
CA GLY A 193 -24.27 -2.86 2.66
C GLY A 193 -23.26 -3.41 3.67
N GLU A 194 -23.55 -4.54 4.32
CA GLU A 194 -22.63 -5.23 5.25
C GLU A 194 -21.29 -5.62 4.59
N ASN A 195 -21.31 -5.88 3.27
CA ASN A 195 -20.11 -6.25 2.53
C ASN A 195 -19.10 -5.11 2.36
N LEU A 196 -19.49 -3.84 2.54
CA LEU A 196 -18.56 -2.72 2.44
C LEU A 196 -17.60 -2.68 3.66
N PRO A 197 -18.08 -2.70 4.92
CA PRO A 197 -17.23 -2.97 6.09
C PRO A 197 -16.48 -4.30 5.98
N GLY A 198 -17.14 -5.38 5.56
CA GLY A 198 -16.49 -6.69 5.39
C GLY A 198 -15.28 -6.66 4.44
N PHE A 199 -15.41 -5.97 3.30
CA PHE A 199 -14.29 -5.74 2.38
C PHE A 199 -13.14 -4.96 3.04
N MET A 200 -13.45 -3.91 3.81
CA MET A 200 -12.42 -3.10 4.49
C MET A 200 -11.53 -3.93 5.40
N ILE A 201 -12.10 -4.93 6.06
CA ILE A 201 -11.39 -5.84 6.96
C ILE A 201 -10.70 -6.95 6.17
N GLY A 202 -11.44 -7.62 5.29
CA GLY A 202 -10.95 -8.75 4.50
C GLY A 202 -9.79 -8.40 3.57
N ARG A 203 -9.78 -7.19 3.00
CA ARG A 203 -8.66 -6.73 2.16
C ARG A 203 -7.36 -6.56 2.94
N GLN A 204 -7.44 -6.21 4.23
CA GLN A 204 -6.27 -5.73 4.98
C GLN A 204 -5.24 -6.84 5.18
N LEU A 205 -5.69 -8.08 5.34
CA LEU A 205 -4.80 -9.23 5.43
C LEU A 205 -3.96 -9.38 4.15
N THR A 206 -4.58 -9.27 2.98
CA THR A 206 -3.88 -9.33 1.69
C THR A 206 -2.93 -8.14 1.51
N VAL A 207 -3.34 -6.94 1.94
CA VAL A 207 -2.51 -5.73 1.88
C VAL A 207 -1.26 -5.89 2.75
N VAL A 208 -1.41 -6.22 4.04
CA VAL A 208 -0.30 -6.36 4.98
C VAL A 208 0.64 -7.48 4.55
N PHE A 209 0.11 -8.62 4.12
CA PHE A 209 0.90 -9.72 3.59
C PHE A 209 1.73 -9.29 2.38
N SER A 210 1.11 -8.59 1.43
CA SER A 210 1.79 -8.09 0.23
C SER A 210 2.87 -7.06 0.58
N PHE A 211 2.62 -6.15 1.52
CA PHE A 211 3.63 -5.21 2.01
C PHE A 211 4.81 -5.91 2.68
N PHE A 212 4.57 -6.99 3.43
CA PHE A 212 5.66 -7.73 4.07
C PHE A 212 6.56 -8.43 3.05
N LEU A 213 5.97 -8.98 1.99
CA LEU A 213 6.70 -9.56 0.87
C LEU A 213 7.46 -8.50 0.08
N VAL A 214 6.83 -7.37 -0.26
CA VAL A 214 7.50 -6.26 -0.95
C VAL A 214 8.62 -5.69 -0.08
N ALA A 215 8.43 -5.52 1.23
CA ALA A 215 9.48 -5.10 2.14
C ALA A 215 10.67 -6.07 2.12
N SER A 216 10.41 -7.38 2.07
CA SER A 216 11.47 -8.39 1.95
C SER A 216 12.17 -8.34 0.59
N ILE A 217 11.47 -7.99 -0.50
CA ILE A 217 12.05 -7.81 -1.83
C ILE A 217 12.89 -6.52 -1.92
N THR A 218 12.42 -5.43 -1.31
CA THR A 218 13.12 -4.13 -1.32
C THR A 218 14.22 -4.01 -0.26
N GLY A 219 14.22 -4.90 0.74
CA GLY A 219 15.20 -4.92 1.81
C GLY A 219 16.57 -5.31 1.28
N LEU A 220 17.60 -4.55 1.65
CA LEU A 220 18.97 -4.79 1.22
C LEU A 220 19.66 -5.76 2.16
N ASN A 221 20.41 -6.71 1.61
CA ASN A 221 21.27 -7.62 2.36
C ASN A 221 22.73 -7.41 1.95
N ILE A 222 23.30 -6.27 2.35
CA ILE A 222 24.68 -5.89 2.02
C ILE A 222 25.39 -5.50 3.31
N THR A 223 26.46 -6.22 3.64
CA THR A 223 27.28 -5.93 4.82
C THR A 223 28.17 -4.70 4.55
N PRO A 224 28.03 -3.59 5.30
CA PRO A 224 28.93 -2.45 5.17
C PRO A 224 30.38 -2.85 5.50
N GLY A 225 31.37 -2.27 4.81
CA GLY A 225 32.80 -2.53 5.07
C GLY A 225 33.43 -3.68 4.28
N GLU A 226 32.65 -4.43 3.48
CA GLU A 226 33.18 -5.50 2.61
C GLU A 226 33.57 -5.01 1.21
N GLY A 227 33.55 -3.69 0.95
CA GLY A 227 33.89 -3.09 -0.35
C GLY A 227 32.84 -3.30 -1.45
N ASN A 228 31.70 -3.92 -1.12
CA ASN A 228 30.62 -4.27 -2.05
C ASN A 228 29.39 -3.35 -1.95
N ASN A 229 29.55 -2.14 -1.40
CA ASN A 229 28.46 -1.17 -1.21
C ASN A 229 27.78 -0.82 -2.54
N ILE A 230 26.46 -0.59 -2.50
CA ILE A 230 25.68 -0.21 -3.68
C ILE A 230 26.26 1.09 -4.25
N PHE A 231 26.54 1.11 -5.55
CA PHE A 231 27.16 2.25 -6.25
C PHE A 231 28.50 2.73 -5.65
N GLY A 232 29.19 1.91 -4.85
CA GLY A 232 30.47 2.30 -4.24
C GLY A 232 30.37 3.42 -3.20
N ILE A 233 29.20 3.59 -2.56
CA ILE A 233 28.98 4.60 -1.53
C ILE A 233 29.74 4.28 -0.22
N SER A 234 29.82 5.25 0.68
CA SER A 234 30.45 5.06 2.00
C SER A 234 29.68 4.05 2.87
N ASP A 235 30.39 3.41 3.80
CA ASP A 235 29.79 2.40 4.70
C ASP A 235 28.65 2.97 5.56
N GLY A 236 28.76 4.23 5.98
CA GLY A 236 27.68 4.91 6.72
C GLY A 236 26.43 5.14 5.86
N ALA A 237 26.58 5.45 4.58
CA ALA A 237 25.46 5.58 3.66
C ALA A 237 24.83 4.21 3.35
N GLN A 238 25.63 3.17 3.21
CA GLN A 238 25.13 1.80 3.05
C GLN A 238 24.36 1.34 4.29
N ALA A 239 24.86 1.61 5.49
CA ALA A 239 24.16 1.32 6.74
C ALA A 239 22.80 2.05 6.80
N PHE A 240 22.74 3.30 6.31
CA PHE A 240 21.49 4.03 6.21
C PHE A 240 20.50 3.41 5.21
N LEU A 241 20.98 2.98 4.03
CA LEU A 241 20.14 2.29 3.04
C LEU A 241 19.62 0.94 3.58
N ASN A 242 20.42 0.23 4.37
CA ASN A 242 20.01 -1.03 4.97
C ASN A 242 18.82 -0.89 5.95
N TYR A 243 18.49 0.32 6.43
CA TYR A 243 17.26 0.54 7.20
C TYR A 243 15.98 0.36 6.37
N GLY A 244 16.05 0.38 5.04
CA GLY A 244 14.91 0.08 4.17
C GLY A 244 14.00 1.27 3.84
N PHE A 245 14.39 2.51 4.18
CA PHE A 245 13.60 3.72 3.89
C PHE A 245 13.27 3.87 2.40
N HIS A 246 14.16 3.46 1.50
CA HIS A 246 13.92 3.49 0.06
C HIS A 246 12.72 2.63 -0.36
N GLY A 247 12.59 1.42 0.21
CA GLY A 247 11.45 0.54 -0.01
C GLY A 247 10.14 1.17 0.49
N ALA A 248 10.17 1.78 1.67
CA ALA A 248 9.01 2.49 2.23
C ALA A 248 8.56 3.66 1.33
N VAL A 249 9.50 4.47 0.82
CA VAL A 249 9.20 5.57 -0.10
C VAL A 249 8.59 5.07 -1.40
N ILE A 250 9.17 4.04 -2.02
CA ILE A 250 8.66 3.46 -3.27
C ILE A 250 7.25 2.93 -3.10
N THR A 251 7.03 2.12 -2.06
CA THR A 251 5.72 1.50 -1.82
C THR A 251 4.67 2.53 -1.47
N THR A 252 5.01 3.54 -0.67
CA THR A 252 4.08 4.62 -0.31
C THR A 252 3.67 5.44 -1.54
N ILE A 253 4.62 5.81 -2.41
CA ILE A 253 4.31 6.60 -3.60
C ILE A 253 3.61 5.76 -4.66
N LEU A 254 4.23 4.65 -5.09
CA LEU A 254 3.81 3.90 -6.28
C LEU A 254 2.77 2.82 -5.97
N ALA A 255 2.85 2.15 -4.81
CA ALA A 255 1.86 1.14 -4.44
C ALA A 255 0.62 1.79 -3.84
N THR A 256 0.76 2.84 -3.04
CA THR A 256 -0.38 3.39 -2.27
C THR A 256 -0.92 4.69 -2.87
N ILE A 257 -0.22 5.81 -2.69
CA ILE A 257 -0.77 7.15 -2.93
C ILE A 257 -1.18 7.33 -4.40
N THR A 258 -0.37 6.85 -5.35
CA THR A 258 -0.69 6.96 -6.78
C THR A 258 -2.04 6.31 -7.12
N TRP A 259 -2.30 5.12 -6.59
CA TRP A 259 -3.56 4.39 -6.84
C TRP A 259 -4.73 5.00 -6.08
N GLN A 260 -4.50 5.46 -4.85
CA GLN A 260 -5.48 6.17 -4.04
C GLN A 260 -5.95 7.47 -4.72
N LEU A 261 -5.01 8.25 -5.27
CA LEU A 261 -5.29 9.47 -6.03
C LEU A 261 -5.98 9.19 -7.36
N ALA A 262 -5.62 8.10 -8.04
CA ALA A 262 -6.28 7.68 -9.27
C ALA A 262 -7.73 7.22 -8.99
N ALA A 263 -7.94 6.48 -7.90
CA ALA A 263 -9.25 5.98 -7.50
C ALA A 263 -10.20 7.09 -7.01
N SER A 264 -9.67 8.11 -6.32
CA SER A 264 -10.48 9.27 -5.92
C SER A 264 -10.90 10.10 -7.13
N ALA A 265 -10.06 10.22 -8.16
CA ALA A 265 -10.37 10.93 -9.39
C ALA A 265 -11.31 10.14 -10.33
N PHE A 266 -11.14 8.82 -10.42
CA PHE A 266 -11.85 7.95 -11.37
C PHE A 266 -12.48 6.70 -10.73
N PRO A 267 -13.37 6.85 -9.72
CA PRO A 267 -13.88 5.71 -8.95
C PRO A 267 -14.64 4.70 -9.83
N ILE A 268 -15.47 5.16 -10.77
CA ILE A 268 -16.24 4.27 -11.66
C ILE A 268 -15.32 3.44 -12.59
N ALA A 269 -14.15 3.98 -12.97
CA ALA A 269 -13.20 3.23 -13.80
C ALA A 269 -12.62 2.03 -13.04
N PHE A 270 -12.35 2.20 -11.74
CA PHE A 270 -11.93 1.10 -10.87
C PHE A 270 -13.02 0.03 -10.73
N LEU A 271 -14.29 0.41 -10.57
CA LEU A 271 -15.39 -0.56 -10.45
C LEU A 271 -15.64 -1.36 -11.73
N ASN A 272 -15.34 -0.78 -12.89
CA ASN A 272 -15.54 -1.45 -14.17
C ASN A 272 -14.47 -2.50 -14.48
N ASN A 273 -13.39 -2.57 -13.70
CA ASN A 273 -12.29 -3.51 -13.92
C ASN A 273 -12.66 -4.91 -13.38
N PRO A 274 -12.52 -5.99 -14.18
CA PRO A 274 -12.78 -7.36 -13.70
C PRO A 274 -11.90 -7.77 -12.50
N VAL A 275 -10.68 -7.24 -12.41
CA VAL A 275 -9.76 -7.51 -11.28
C VAL A 275 -10.36 -7.01 -9.96
N THR A 276 -11.07 -5.88 -9.98
CA THR A 276 -11.76 -5.33 -8.80
C THR A 276 -12.80 -6.30 -8.26
N TYR A 277 -13.57 -6.95 -9.12
CA TYR A 277 -14.55 -7.95 -8.70
C TYR A 277 -13.88 -9.19 -8.07
N ILE A 278 -12.78 -9.67 -8.67
CA ILE A 278 -12.03 -10.83 -8.16
C ILE A 278 -11.44 -10.50 -6.78
N LEU A 279 -10.80 -9.34 -6.64
CA LEU A 279 -10.20 -8.90 -5.38
C LEU A 279 -11.26 -8.67 -4.30
N LEU A 280 -12.44 -8.14 -4.66
CA LEU A 280 -13.57 -8.02 -3.74
C LEU A 280 -14.03 -9.40 -3.25
N ALA A 281 -14.16 -10.38 -4.14
CA ALA A 281 -14.55 -11.74 -3.77
C ALA A 281 -13.50 -12.41 -2.85
N ILE A 282 -12.21 -12.22 -3.13
CA ILE A 282 -11.12 -12.74 -2.28
C ILE A 282 -11.16 -12.09 -0.90
N ALA A 283 -11.34 -10.77 -0.82
CA ALA A 283 -11.40 -10.06 0.45
C ALA A 283 -12.60 -10.54 1.29
N LEU A 284 -13.79 -10.66 0.71
CA LEU A 284 -14.97 -11.20 1.42
C LEU A 284 -14.77 -12.66 1.83
N PHE A 285 -14.10 -13.48 1.02
CA PHE A 285 -13.75 -14.84 1.41
C PHE A 285 -12.79 -14.87 2.61
N LEU A 286 -11.77 -14.01 2.63
CA LEU A 286 -10.84 -13.90 3.75
C LEU A 286 -11.52 -13.41 5.03
N GLU A 287 -12.45 -12.45 4.92
CA GLU A 287 -13.28 -12.02 6.04
C GLU A 287 -14.15 -13.18 6.56
N PHE A 288 -14.77 -13.95 5.67
CA PHE A 288 -15.53 -15.15 6.02
C PHE A 288 -14.72 -16.23 6.73
N THR A 289 -13.40 -16.34 6.49
CA THR A 289 -12.55 -17.30 7.23
C THR A 289 -12.43 -16.98 8.72
N GLY A 290 -12.79 -15.77 9.14
CA GLY A 290 -12.74 -15.33 10.53
C GLY A 290 -11.34 -15.12 11.10
N LEU A 291 -10.28 -15.21 10.29
CA LEU A 291 -8.89 -14.99 10.72
C LEU A 291 -8.67 -13.58 11.32
N CYS A 292 -9.43 -12.60 10.83
CA CYS A 292 -9.38 -11.22 11.31
C CYS A 292 -10.54 -10.88 12.24
N SER A 293 -11.32 -11.86 12.71
CA SER A 293 -12.51 -11.59 13.53
C SER A 293 -12.20 -10.91 14.86
N GLY A 294 -10.98 -11.11 15.39
CA GLY A 294 -10.52 -10.43 16.58
C GLY A 294 -10.44 -8.91 16.45
N ALA A 295 -10.48 -8.35 15.23
CA ALA A 295 -10.55 -6.90 15.04
C ALA A 295 -11.94 -6.30 15.29
N TRP A 296 -12.99 -7.13 15.33
CA TRP A 296 -14.37 -6.71 15.64
C TRP A 296 -14.64 -6.59 17.14
N VAL A 297 -13.71 -7.05 17.98
CA VAL A 297 -13.79 -7.07 19.45
C VAL A 297 -13.00 -5.90 20.01
#